data_AF-A0A954KHU3-F1
#
_entry.id   AF-A0A954KHU3-F1
#
_cell.length_a   1.000
_cell.length_b   1.000
_cell.length_c   1.000
_cell.angle_alpha   90.00
_cell.angle_beta   90.00
_cell.angle_gamma   90.00
#
_symmetry.space_group_name_H-M   'P 1'
#
loop_
_entity.id
_entity.type
_entity.pdbx_description
1 polymer ?
#
loop_
_entity_poly.entity_id
_entity_poly.type
_entity_poly.pdbx_seq_one_letter_code
_entity_poly.pdbx_strand_id
1 'polypeptide(L)'
;MFASLLKKVFFGSSADPWQSPKWVADQHDLAKEQFHSTIAKLGMPRIAVVKQDINEDLYCCPSGSIGRTVVESTLLRSGPAALFSECDATFVMVKAVDDAECSVWQERATKLNWDTLEFFRSYQTRIPGRDYGQGKFSVAVDDVDWSAFDIVVSIDNSVPQRVTQQFPQALWAYYVREIKTPEYKQSLERPLPGQDVVLNHHFSPVPKPSADHVLDFPYHLHRVGCLPSLLDTEIVCDPERSGVFVDHHTMIALTAEQRVELAQFGPIASTIHEGAREVIPTSEKLARRTLDPDLRERLFSSRFFLCSAGHRQVFGTALVEAIAAGELVIGSPQNIVCSFLLSEATSADSFLEAIAKMQM
;
A
#
# COMPACT_ATOMS: atom_id res chain seq x y z
N MET A 1 17.36 -9.69 -14.33
CA MET A 1 18.03 -8.40 -14.02
C MET A 1 17.21 -7.54 -13.06
N PHE A 2 15.96 -7.20 -13.39
CA PHE A 2 15.05 -6.38 -12.58
C PHE A 2 14.93 -6.81 -11.10
N ALA A 3 14.88 -8.11 -10.81
CA ALA A 3 14.92 -8.65 -9.44
C ALA A 3 16.11 -8.14 -8.60
N SER A 4 17.30 -8.06 -9.21
CA SER A 4 18.52 -7.54 -8.56
C SER A 4 18.53 -6.02 -8.54
N LEU A 5 17.87 -5.36 -9.50
CA LEU A 5 17.66 -3.92 -9.47
C LEU A 5 16.79 -3.55 -8.27
N LEU A 6 15.54 -4.05 -8.19
CA LEU A 6 14.62 -3.81 -7.07
C LEU A 6 15.25 -4.17 -5.70
N LYS A 7 15.96 -5.30 -5.60
CA LYS A 7 16.61 -5.69 -4.34
C LYS A 7 17.75 -4.73 -3.94
N LYS A 8 18.55 -4.21 -4.88
CA LYS A 8 19.54 -3.15 -4.60
C LYS A 8 18.90 -1.77 -4.36
N VAL A 9 17.79 -1.49 -5.03
CA VAL A 9 17.05 -0.22 -5.01
C VAL A 9 16.32 -0.01 -3.68
N PHE A 10 15.63 -1.03 -3.15
CA PHE A 10 14.85 -0.90 -1.91
C PHE A 10 15.54 -1.50 -0.67
N PHE A 11 16.55 -2.36 -0.83
CA PHE A 11 17.19 -3.08 0.29
C PHE A 11 18.73 -3.00 0.30
N GLY A 12 19.33 -2.21 -0.60
CA GLY A 12 20.78 -1.98 -0.68
C GLY A 12 21.60 -3.19 -1.13
N SER A 13 22.93 -3.07 -1.07
CA SER A 13 23.84 -4.20 -1.30
C SER A 13 24.87 -4.36 -0.19
N SER A 14 24.71 -5.42 0.59
CA SER A 14 25.72 -6.05 1.46
C SER A 14 26.43 -5.16 2.49
N ALA A 15 25.73 -4.88 3.59
CA ALA A 15 26.29 -4.79 4.94
C ALA A 15 25.19 -5.21 5.94
N ASP A 16 25.55 -5.74 7.12
CA ASP A 16 24.56 -6.07 8.17
C ASP A 16 24.08 -4.76 8.84
N PRO A 17 22.79 -4.40 8.77
CA PRO A 17 22.29 -3.16 9.35
C PRO A 17 22.28 -3.16 10.89
N TRP A 18 22.11 -4.30 11.55
CA TRP A 18 21.49 -4.35 12.87
C TRP A 18 22.43 -4.10 14.08
N GLN A 19 23.47 -3.26 13.91
CA GLN A 19 24.49 -3.00 14.94
C GLN A 19 24.84 -1.51 15.17
N SER A 20 23.86 -0.63 15.46
CA SER A 20 24.09 0.60 16.27
C SER A 20 22.77 1.35 16.60
N PRO A 21 22.57 1.92 17.81
CA PRO A 21 21.36 2.68 18.15
C PRO A 21 21.17 4.05 17.47
N LYS A 22 22.06 4.49 16.56
CA LYS A 22 22.00 5.81 15.89
C LYS A 22 21.34 5.76 14.51
N TRP A 23 20.15 5.16 14.36
CA TRP A 23 19.64 4.82 13.02
C TRP A 23 18.16 5.18 12.76
N VAL A 24 17.95 6.36 12.15
CA VAL A 24 16.89 6.59 11.14
C VAL A 24 17.45 7.45 9.99
N ALA A 25 17.89 8.68 10.29
CA ALA A 25 18.26 9.68 9.27
C ALA A 25 19.49 9.29 8.41
N ASP A 26 20.67 9.11 9.04
CA ASP A 26 21.92 8.79 8.35
C ASP A 26 21.81 7.56 7.41
N GLN A 27 20.96 6.60 7.76
CA GLN A 27 20.68 5.41 6.92
C GLN A 27 19.54 5.60 5.92
N HIS A 28 18.53 6.41 6.22
CA HIS A 28 17.58 6.87 5.20
C HIS A 28 18.36 7.51 4.04
N ASP A 29 19.32 8.37 4.36
CA ASP A 29 20.12 9.10 3.37
C ASP A 29 21.13 8.19 2.66
N LEU A 30 21.86 7.32 3.37
CA LEU A 30 22.75 6.35 2.72
C LEU A 30 21.99 5.39 1.79
N ALA A 31 20.79 4.94 2.16
CA ALA A 31 19.93 4.13 1.30
C ALA A 31 19.40 4.93 0.11
N LYS A 32 19.06 6.22 0.30
CA LYS A 32 18.62 7.13 -0.77
C LYS A 32 19.74 7.42 -1.77
N GLU A 33 20.96 7.63 -1.30
CA GLU A 33 22.15 7.76 -2.14
C GLU A 33 22.44 6.47 -2.91
N GLN A 34 22.37 5.28 -2.27
CA GLN A 34 22.55 4.00 -2.97
C GLN A 34 21.45 3.75 -4.02
N PHE A 35 20.21 4.10 -3.72
CA PHE A 35 19.08 4.06 -4.64
C PHE A 35 19.32 4.96 -5.85
N HIS A 36 19.45 6.27 -5.64
CA HIS A 36 19.67 7.24 -6.71
C HIS A 36 20.98 6.97 -7.48
N SER A 37 22.04 6.50 -6.82
CA SER A 37 23.31 6.13 -7.48
C SER A 37 23.22 4.85 -8.30
N THR A 38 22.30 3.94 -7.98
CA THR A 38 22.02 2.74 -8.79
C THR A 38 21.14 3.10 -9.99
N ILE A 39 20.11 3.92 -9.76
CA ILE A 39 19.22 4.45 -10.80
C ILE A 39 19.99 5.34 -11.80
N ALA A 40 20.80 6.29 -11.34
CA ALA A 40 21.59 7.17 -12.21
C ALA A 40 22.61 6.43 -13.09
N LYS A 41 23.04 5.22 -12.70
CA LYS A 41 23.93 4.36 -13.51
C LYS A 41 23.21 3.53 -14.57
N LEU A 42 21.87 3.46 -14.52
CA LEU A 42 21.05 2.64 -15.41
C LEU A 42 20.02 3.47 -16.20
N GLY A 43 19.84 4.74 -15.85
CA GLY A 43 18.66 5.53 -16.19
C GLY A 43 17.52 5.26 -15.20
N MET A 44 16.70 6.27 -14.93
CA MET A 44 15.45 6.05 -14.21
C MET A 44 14.44 5.41 -15.17
N PRO A 45 13.96 4.19 -14.90
CA PRO A 45 13.05 3.51 -15.80
C PRO A 45 11.70 4.21 -15.80
N ARG A 46 11.08 4.33 -16.97
CA ARG A 46 9.75 4.92 -17.14
C ARG A 46 8.72 3.89 -16.69
N ILE A 47 8.20 4.03 -15.46
CA ILE A 47 7.25 3.09 -14.86
C ILE A 47 5.81 3.57 -15.08
N ALA A 48 4.95 2.70 -15.61
CA ALA A 48 3.50 2.86 -15.51
C ALA A 48 2.93 2.06 -14.33
N VAL A 49 1.99 2.63 -13.57
CA VAL A 49 1.14 1.91 -12.61
C VAL A 49 -0.28 1.89 -13.17
N VAL A 50 -0.79 0.70 -13.50
CA VAL A 50 -2.00 0.53 -14.30
C VAL A 50 -3.09 -0.19 -13.52
N LYS A 51 -4.33 0.32 -13.58
CA LYS A 51 -5.53 -0.41 -13.14
C LYS A 51 -6.72 -0.26 -14.08
N GLN A 52 -7.63 -1.24 -14.05
CA GLN A 52 -8.97 -1.11 -14.61
C GLN A 52 -9.89 -0.21 -13.76
N ASP A 53 -10.85 0.44 -14.41
CA ASP A 53 -11.88 1.32 -13.82
C ASP A 53 -12.96 0.62 -12.97
N ILE A 54 -12.82 -0.68 -12.74
CA ILE A 54 -13.61 -1.50 -11.81
C ILE A 54 -12.84 -1.89 -10.54
N ASN A 55 -11.56 -1.51 -10.42
CA ASN A 55 -10.81 -1.71 -9.19
C ASN A 55 -11.23 -0.69 -8.12
N GLU A 56 -11.83 -1.18 -7.06
CA GLU A 56 -12.59 -0.48 -6.01
C GLU A 56 -11.75 0.13 -4.88
N ASP A 57 -10.42 0.18 -5.02
CA ASP A 57 -9.48 0.29 -3.89
C ASP A 57 -8.37 1.32 -4.11
N LEU A 58 -7.62 1.22 -5.21
CA LEU A 58 -6.56 2.18 -5.50
C LEU A 58 -7.06 3.40 -6.28
N TYR A 59 -6.13 4.29 -6.63
CA TYR A 59 -6.28 5.64 -7.19
C TYR A 59 -7.41 5.85 -8.21
N CYS A 60 -8.03 7.04 -8.14
CA CYS A 60 -9.07 7.48 -9.06
C CYS A 60 -8.91 8.97 -9.41
N CYS A 61 -7.99 9.23 -10.34
CA CYS A 61 -7.65 10.53 -10.93
C CYS A 61 -7.33 10.35 -12.43
N PRO A 62 -7.17 11.45 -13.21
CA PRO A 62 -6.70 11.37 -14.59
C PRO A 62 -5.35 10.64 -14.72
N SER A 63 -5.14 9.92 -15.84
CA SER A 63 -3.83 9.39 -16.21
C SER A 63 -2.80 10.52 -16.34
N GLY A 64 -1.56 10.27 -15.90
CA GLY A 64 -0.51 11.31 -15.86
C GLY A 64 -0.67 12.37 -14.77
N SER A 65 -1.56 12.18 -13.80
CA SER A 65 -1.60 13.01 -12.58
C SER A 65 -0.31 12.87 -11.78
N ILE A 66 0.14 13.97 -11.15
CA ILE A 66 1.29 13.95 -10.23
C ILE A 66 1.05 13.01 -9.04
N GLY A 67 2.13 12.43 -8.50
CA GLY A 67 2.07 11.43 -7.43
C GLY A 67 1.22 11.84 -6.22
N ARG A 68 1.23 13.13 -5.86
CA ARG A 68 0.33 13.73 -4.87
C ARG A 68 -1.14 13.41 -5.14
N THR A 69 -1.63 13.85 -6.30
CA THR A 69 -3.01 13.68 -6.73
C THR A 69 -3.37 12.20 -6.90
N VAL A 70 -2.42 11.36 -7.33
CA VAL A 70 -2.61 9.91 -7.40
C VAL A 70 -2.93 9.35 -6.01
N VAL A 71 -2.07 9.59 -5.02
CA VAL A 71 -2.23 9.07 -3.64
C VAL A 71 -3.44 9.68 -2.94
N GLU A 72 -3.67 11.00 -3.03
CA GLU A 72 -4.87 11.68 -2.52
C GLU A 72 -6.18 11.13 -3.12
N SER A 73 -6.14 10.59 -4.35
CA SER A 73 -7.34 10.12 -5.05
C SER A 73 -7.80 8.69 -4.69
N THR A 74 -7.16 8.01 -3.74
CA THR A 74 -7.45 6.60 -3.46
C THR A 74 -8.89 6.31 -2.99
N LEU A 75 -9.33 5.07 -3.16
CA LEU A 75 -10.68 4.61 -2.80
C LEU A 75 -10.69 3.89 -1.44
N LEU A 76 -9.62 3.18 -1.07
CA LEU A 76 -9.52 2.46 0.20
C LEU A 76 -8.09 2.44 0.77
N ARG A 77 -7.05 2.14 -0.03
CA ARG A 77 -5.66 1.96 0.46
C ARG A 77 -4.64 2.81 -0.29
N SER A 78 -3.56 3.20 0.36
CA SER A 78 -2.45 3.97 -0.23
C SER A 78 -1.67 3.25 -1.33
N GLY A 79 -1.63 1.92 -1.34
CA GLY A 79 -0.96 1.12 -2.36
C GLY A 79 0.57 1.32 -2.40
N PRO A 80 1.24 1.02 -3.53
CA PRO A 80 2.70 1.14 -3.66
C PRO A 80 3.16 2.61 -3.85
N ALA A 81 2.90 3.46 -2.85
CA ALA A 81 3.14 4.90 -2.90
C ALA A 81 4.59 5.28 -3.27
N ALA A 82 5.59 4.49 -2.88
CA ALA A 82 7.00 4.76 -3.18
C ALA A 82 7.32 4.80 -4.68
N LEU A 83 6.52 4.15 -5.54
CA LEU A 83 6.70 4.25 -7.00
C LEU A 83 6.51 5.69 -7.50
N PHE A 84 5.63 6.47 -6.86
CA PHE A 84 5.36 7.85 -7.25
C PHE A 84 6.39 8.84 -6.67
N SER A 85 6.93 8.58 -5.47
CA SER A 85 7.89 9.48 -4.84
C SER A 85 9.34 9.24 -5.27
N GLU A 86 9.73 7.98 -5.49
CA GLU A 86 11.12 7.60 -5.72
C GLU A 86 11.42 7.33 -7.22
N CYS A 87 10.41 6.99 -8.03
CA CYS A 87 10.56 6.62 -9.45
C CYS A 87 9.76 7.48 -10.44
N ASP A 88 9.03 8.51 -9.98
CA ASP A 88 8.13 9.36 -10.78
C ASP A 88 7.16 8.55 -11.68
N ALA A 89 6.59 7.46 -11.12
CA ALA A 89 5.78 6.54 -11.90
C ALA A 89 4.48 7.18 -12.42
N THR A 90 4.17 6.98 -13.69
CA THR A 90 2.93 7.47 -14.31
C THR A 90 1.76 6.57 -13.92
N PHE A 91 0.73 7.14 -13.27
CA PHE A 91 -0.54 6.42 -13.10
C PHE A 91 -1.33 6.42 -14.42
N VAL A 92 -1.89 5.27 -14.78
CA VAL A 92 -2.78 5.08 -15.94
C VAL A 92 -4.02 4.30 -15.52
N MET A 93 -5.21 4.83 -15.84
CA MET A 93 -6.46 4.08 -15.71
C MET A 93 -6.97 3.62 -17.07
N VAL A 94 -7.21 2.33 -17.22
CA VAL A 94 -7.78 1.73 -18.42
C VAL A 94 -9.20 1.24 -18.17
N LYS A 95 -10.00 1.11 -19.23
CA LYS A 95 -11.31 0.48 -19.17
C LYS A 95 -11.18 -1.01 -18.89
N ALA A 96 -12.12 -1.58 -18.14
CA ALA A 96 -12.26 -3.02 -18.05
C ALA A 96 -12.39 -3.66 -19.44
N VAL A 97 -11.65 -4.75 -19.67
CA VAL A 97 -11.71 -5.56 -20.90
C VAL A 97 -12.14 -6.98 -20.57
N ASP A 98 -12.82 -7.64 -21.52
CA ASP A 98 -13.32 -9.01 -21.36
C ASP A 98 -12.26 -10.09 -21.73
N ASP A 99 -11.02 -9.69 -22.00
CA ASP A 99 -9.86 -10.59 -22.13
C ASP A 99 -9.71 -11.44 -20.84
N ALA A 100 -9.47 -12.75 -21.00
CA ALA A 100 -9.66 -13.73 -19.92
C ALA A 100 -8.65 -13.56 -18.77
N GLU A 101 -7.39 -13.31 -19.10
CA GLU A 101 -6.32 -12.97 -18.16
C GLU A 101 -6.55 -11.64 -17.42
N CYS A 102 -7.42 -10.79 -17.94
CA CYS A 102 -7.81 -9.51 -17.33
C CYS A 102 -9.10 -9.60 -16.50
N SER A 103 -9.63 -10.81 -16.30
CA SER A 103 -10.86 -11.06 -15.52
C SER A 103 -10.60 -11.47 -14.07
N VAL A 104 -9.37 -11.35 -13.55
CA VAL A 104 -9.00 -11.76 -12.19
C VAL A 104 -9.86 -11.12 -11.10
N TRP A 105 -10.26 -9.87 -11.31
CA TRP A 105 -11.17 -9.13 -10.43
C TRP A 105 -12.51 -9.86 -10.18
N GLN A 106 -12.96 -10.68 -11.13
CA GLN A 106 -14.21 -11.45 -11.04
C GLN A 106 -14.15 -12.56 -9.99
N GLU A 107 -12.96 -13.04 -9.61
CA GLU A 107 -12.82 -14.09 -8.60
C GLU A 107 -13.25 -13.61 -7.20
N ARG A 108 -13.18 -12.30 -6.95
CA ARG A 108 -13.61 -11.66 -5.71
C ARG A 108 -15.12 -11.79 -5.51
N ALA A 109 -15.89 -11.76 -6.59
CA ALA A 109 -17.30 -12.13 -6.60
C ALA A 109 -17.49 -13.66 -6.65
N THR A 110 -16.96 -14.31 -7.68
CA THR A 110 -17.34 -15.68 -8.09
C THR A 110 -16.67 -16.81 -7.30
N LYS A 111 -15.58 -16.55 -6.58
CA LYS A 111 -14.87 -17.53 -5.73
C LYS A 111 -14.95 -17.15 -4.24
N LEU A 112 -14.81 -15.86 -3.94
CA LEU A 112 -14.72 -15.36 -2.57
C LEU A 112 -16.04 -14.82 -2.02
N ASN A 113 -17.06 -14.61 -2.86
CA ASN A 113 -18.40 -14.11 -2.48
C ASN A 113 -18.36 -12.79 -1.68
N TRP A 114 -17.44 -11.88 -2.02
CA TRP A 114 -17.31 -10.59 -1.33
C TRP A 114 -18.48 -9.65 -1.63
N ASP A 115 -18.82 -9.52 -2.92
CA ASP A 115 -19.99 -8.82 -3.43
C ASP A 115 -20.29 -9.35 -4.85
N THR A 116 -21.27 -8.76 -5.53
CA THR A 116 -21.70 -9.06 -6.90
C THR A 116 -20.72 -8.54 -7.95
N LEU A 117 -20.78 -9.11 -9.16
CA LEU A 117 -20.08 -8.54 -10.33
C LEU A 117 -20.59 -7.14 -10.70
N GLU A 118 -21.88 -6.86 -10.42
CA GLU A 118 -22.51 -5.57 -10.66
C GLU A 118 -21.98 -4.49 -9.70
N PHE A 119 -21.73 -4.82 -8.42
CA PHE A 119 -21.06 -3.92 -7.48
C PHE A 119 -19.69 -3.46 -8.00
N PHE A 120 -18.83 -4.39 -8.44
CA PHE A 120 -17.52 -4.02 -9.00
C PHE A 120 -17.64 -3.23 -10.30
N ARG A 121 -18.57 -3.60 -11.21
CA ARG A 121 -18.85 -2.83 -12.44
C ARG A 121 -19.43 -1.43 -12.14
N SER A 122 -20.15 -1.24 -11.03
CA SER A 122 -20.74 0.06 -10.67
C SER A 122 -19.69 1.15 -10.45
N TYR A 123 -18.46 0.81 -10.06
CA TYR A 123 -17.36 1.77 -9.91
C TYR A 123 -17.05 2.54 -11.20
N GLN A 124 -17.37 1.99 -12.39
CA GLN A 124 -17.22 2.71 -13.66
C GLN A 124 -18.10 3.97 -13.73
N THR A 125 -19.29 3.95 -13.12
CA THR A 125 -20.29 5.03 -13.20
C THR A 125 -20.54 5.77 -11.89
N ARG A 126 -20.31 5.12 -10.74
CA ARG A 126 -20.48 5.71 -9.39
C ARG A 126 -19.43 5.18 -8.42
N ILE A 127 -18.70 6.09 -7.77
CA ILE A 127 -17.89 5.80 -6.58
C ILE A 127 -18.67 6.27 -5.35
N PRO A 128 -18.72 5.52 -4.23
CA PRO A 128 -19.35 6.01 -3.00
C PRO A 128 -18.71 7.31 -2.51
N GLY A 129 -19.53 8.27 -2.09
CA GLY A 129 -19.06 9.59 -1.66
C GLY A 129 -18.51 10.50 -2.77
N ARG A 130 -18.70 10.17 -4.06
CA ARG A 130 -18.35 11.05 -5.19
C ARG A 130 -19.51 11.20 -6.19
N ASP A 131 -19.51 12.29 -6.94
CA ASP A 131 -20.47 12.62 -8.00
C ASP A 131 -20.15 11.97 -9.36
N TYR A 132 -19.10 11.14 -9.42
CA TYR A 132 -18.64 10.47 -10.64
C TYR A 132 -18.15 9.04 -10.38
N GLY A 133 -18.09 8.25 -11.45
CA GLY A 133 -17.40 6.97 -11.51
C GLY A 133 -16.01 7.06 -12.12
N GLN A 134 -15.26 5.97 -12.02
CA GLN A 134 -13.90 5.82 -12.54
C GLN A 134 -13.81 5.94 -14.07
N GLY A 135 -14.90 5.59 -14.78
CA GLY A 135 -15.02 5.75 -16.23
C GLY A 135 -14.88 7.20 -16.74
N LYS A 136 -14.91 8.19 -15.83
CA LYS A 136 -14.57 9.59 -16.10
C LYS A 136 -13.09 9.80 -16.47
N PHE A 137 -12.21 8.89 -16.06
CA PHE A 137 -10.75 9.00 -16.22
C PHE A 137 -10.12 7.86 -17.02
N SER A 138 -10.89 6.83 -17.40
CA SER A 138 -10.36 5.64 -18.07
C SER A 138 -10.32 5.77 -19.59
N VAL A 139 -9.20 5.33 -20.18
CA VAL A 139 -9.00 5.23 -21.64
C VAL A 139 -9.15 3.79 -22.12
N ALA A 140 -9.27 3.51 -23.42
CA ALA A 140 -9.14 2.12 -23.86
C ALA A 140 -7.68 1.67 -23.66
N VAL A 141 -7.46 0.39 -23.37
CA VAL A 141 -6.11 -0.15 -23.18
C VAL A 141 -5.25 -0.06 -24.45
N ASP A 142 -5.91 0.01 -25.61
CA ASP A 142 -5.33 0.19 -26.94
C ASP A 142 -5.04 1.66 -27.30
N ASP A 143 -5.58 2.65 -26.55
CA ASP A 143 -5.34 4.09 -26.76
C ASP A 143 -4.05 4.58 -26.06
N VAL A 144 -3.40 3.73 -25.25
CA VAL A 144 -2.22 4.08 -24.44
C VAL A 144 -0.94 3.80 -25.23
N ASP A 145 -0.04 4.79 -25.28
CA ASP A 145 1.31 4.58 -25.81
C ASP A 145 2.18 3.79 -24.82
N TRP A 146 2.14 2.47 -24.93
CA TRP A 146 2.97 1.57 -24.14
C TRP A 146 4.47 1.63 -24.48
N SER A 147 4.88 2.30 -25.57
CA SER A 147 6.30 2.55 -25.87
C SER A 147 6.89 3.67 -24.99
N ALA A 148 6.03 4.47 -24.34
CA ALA A 148 6.41 5.46 -23.35
C ALA A 148 6.98 4.84 -22.04
N PHE A 149 6.87 3.52 -21.84
CA PHE A 149 7.26 2.85 -20.60
C PHE A 149 8.30 1.75 -20.81
N ASP A 150 9.17 1.57 -19.82
CA ASP A 150 10.15 0.49 -19.72
C ASP A 150 9.64 -0.65 -18.82
N ILE A 151 8.75 -0.32 -17.87
CA ILE A 151 8.13 -1.25 -16.93
C ILE A 151 6.66 -0.87 -16.77
N VAL A 152 5.78 -1.87 -16.79
CA VAL A 152 4.36 -1.72 -16.43
C VAL A 152 4.07 -2.53 -15.17
N VAL A 153 3.48 -1.89 -14.16
CA VAL A 153 3.04 -2.49 -12.90
C VAL A 153 1.51 -2.54 -12.90
N SER A 154 0.97 -3.73 -13.15
CA SER A 154 -0.43 -4.00 -13.49
C SER A 154 -1.21 -4.54 -12.28
N ILE A 155 -2.29 -3.85 -11.90
CA ILE A 155 -3.12 -4.17 -10.73
C ILE A 155 -4.26 -5.10 -11.14
N ASP A 156 -4.43 -6.24 -10.46
CA ASP A 156 -5.41 -7.30 -10.80
C ASP A 156 -5.34 -7.76 -12.28
N ASN A 157 -4.13 -7.66 -12.87
CA ASN A 157 -3.82 -7.76 -14.30
C ASN A 157 -4.75 -6.95 -15.23
N SER A 158 -4.43 -5.69 -15.44
CA SER A 158 -5.24 -4.75 -16.22
C SER A 158 -4.89 -4.61 -17.71
N VAL A 159 -3.85 -5.29 -18.22
CA VAL A 159 -3.40 -5.19 -19.63
C VAL A 159 -3.33 -6.58 -20.27
N PRO A 160 -4.04 -6.83 -21.40
CA PRO A 160 -4.16 -8.16 -21.97
C PRO A 160 -2.98 -8.54 -22.86
N GLN A 161 -2.78 -9.84 -23.07
CA GLN A 161 -1.68 -10.41 -23.87
C GLN A 161 -1.63 -9.85 -25.30
N ARG A 162 -2.80 -9.60 -25.90
CA ARG A 162 -2.94 -8.99 -27.24
C ARG A 162 -2.33 -7.58 -27.33
N VAL A 163 -2.16 -6.88 -26.20
CA VAL A 163 -1.45 -5.59 -26.10
C VAL A 163 0.01 -5.83 -25.77
N THR A 164 0.34 -6.63 -24.76
CA THR A 164 1.75 -6.80 -24.31
C THR A 164 2.64 -7.39 -25.41
N GLN A 165 2.10 -8.27 -26.27
CA GLN A 165 2.79 -8.81 -27.44
C GLN A 165 3.17 -7.76 -28.51
N GLN A 166 2.50 -6.61 -28.55
CA GLN A 166 2.83 -5.50 -29.46
C GLN A 166 4.00 -4.65 -28.95
N PHE A 167 4.30 -4.74 -27.65
CA PHE A 167 5.29 -3.91 -26.95
C PHE A 167 6.28 -4.76 -26.13
N PRO A 168 7.03 -5.70 -26.77
CA PRO A 168 7.92 -6.65 -26.11
C PRO A 168 9.20 -6.02 -25.52
N GLN A 169 9.40 -4.70 -25.67
CA GLN A 169 10.49 -3.96 -25.04
C GLN A 169 10.19 -3.54 -23.60
N ALA A 170 8.92 -3.49 -23.20
CA ALA A 170 8.50 -3.17 -21.84
C ALA A 170 8.46 -4.44 -20.99
N LEU A 171 8.80 -4.34 -19.70
CA LEU A 171 8.63 -5.42 -18.74
C LEU A 171 7.21 -5.42 -18.16
N TRP A 172 6.49 -6.52 -18.33
CA TRP A 172 5.10 -6.67 -17.91
C TRP A 172 5.02 -7.37 -16.55
N ALA A 173 4.90 -6.57 -15.48
CA ALA A 173 4.76 -7.04 -14.11
C ALA A 173 3.34 -6.83 -13.59
N TYR A 174 2.80 -7.77 -12.82
CA TYR A 174 1.47 -7.63 -12.22
C TYR A 174 1.40 -8.20 -10.80
N TYR A 175 0.41 -7.74 -10.02
CA TYR A 175 -0.04 -8.45 -8.82
C TYR A 175 -1.54 -8.75 -8.87
N VAL A 176 -1.91 -9.94 -8.41
CA VAL A 176 -3.30 -10.25 -8.04
C VAL A 176 -3.52 -9.73 -6.63
N ARG A 177 -4.33 -8.69 -6.46
CA ARG A 177 -4.42 -7.88 -5.23
C ARG A 177 -5.01 -8.62 -4.03
N GLU A 178 -5.85 -9.63 -4.25
CA GLU A 178 -6.41 -10.45 -3.18
C GLU A 178 -5.77 -11.84 -3.13
N ILE A 179 -5.00 -12.08 -2.07
CA ILE A 179 -4.15 -13.28 -1.91
C ILE A 179 -4.90 -14.60 -1.66
N LYS A 180 -6.24 -14.57 -1.56
CA LYS A 180 -7.08 -15.77 -1.42
C LYS A 180 -7.69 -16.25 -2.74
N THR A 181 -7.51 -15.51 -3.84
CA THR A 181 -8.02 -15.94 -5.14
C THR A 181 -7.24 -17.16 -5.66
N PRO A 182 -7.92 -18.09 -6.37
CA PRO A 182 -7.24 -19.13 -7.15
C PRO A 182 -6.13 -18.58 -8.04
N GLU A 183 -6.35 -17.48 -8.75
CA GLU A 183 -5.36 -16.92 -9.67
C GLU A 183 -4.14 -16.31 -8.96
N TYR A 184 -4.27 -15.75 -7.74
CA TYR A 184 -3.10 -15.39 -6.94
C TYR A 184 -2.21 -16.61 -6.69
N LYS A 185 -2.80 -17.75 -6.28
CA LYS A 185 -2.01 -18.96 -6.05
C LYS A 185 -1.36 -19.44 -7.36
N GLN A 186 -2.12 -19.44 -8.47
CA GLN A 186 -1.62 -19.86 -9.78
C GLN A 186 -0.48 -18.97 -10.29
N SER A 187 -0.52 -17.66 -10.02
CA SER A 187 0.53 -16.71 -10.41
C SER A 187 1.92 -17.09 -9.90
N LEU A 188 1.99 -17.62 -8.66
CA LEU A 188 3.25 -18.05 -8.05
C LEU A 188 3.86 -19.29 -8.75
N GLU A 189 3.04 -20.07 -9.45
CA GLU A 189 3.46 -21.25 -10.22
C GLU A 189 3.78 -20.87 -11.70
N ARG A 190 3.08 -19.89 -12.28
CA ARG A 190 3.29 -19.37 -13.65
C ARG A 190 2.75 -17.93 -13.82
N PRO A 191 3.36 -17.06 -14.65
CA PRO A 191 2.72 -15.78 -15.02
C PRO A 191 1.38 -15.99 -15.75
N LEU A 192 0.55 -14.93 -15.73
CA LEU A 192 -0.63 -14.86 -16.61
C LEU A 192 -0.19 -14.67 -18.07
N PRO A 193 -1.05 -15.04 -19.05
CA PRO A 193 -0.78 -14.80 -20.47
C PRO A 193 -0.29 -13.37 -20.76
N GLY A 194 0.88 -13.28 -21.40
CA GLY A 194 1.47 -12.01 -21.80
C GLY A 194 2.14 -11.20 -20.68
N GLN A 195 2.25 -11.73 -19.47
CA GLN A 195 2.99 -11.11 -18.36
C GLN A 195 4.34 -11.80 -18.14
N ASP A 196 5.38 -11.04 -17.80
CA ASP A 196 6.72 -11.56 -17.50
C ASP A 196 6.90 -11.89 -16.02
N VAL A 197 6.32 -11.07 -15.13
CA VAL A 197 6.67 -11.02 -13.71
C VAL A 197 5.44 -10.94 -12.81
N VAL A 198 5.48 -11.69 -11.71
CA VAL A 198 4.50 -11.70 -10.62
C VAL A 198 5.07 -11.01 -9.40
N LEU A 199 4.34 -10.02 -8.91
CA LEU A 199 4.62 -9.25 -7.70
C LEU A 199 3.79 -9.88 -6.56
N ASN A 200 4.46 -10.49 -5.59
CA ASN A 200 3.86 -11.53 -4.73
C ASN A 200 3.26 -11.06 -3.38
N HIS A 201 3.15 -9.75 -3.14
CA HIS A 201 2.79 -9.14 -1.84
C HIS A 201 3.74 -9.45 -0.67
N HIS A 202 4.82 -10.19 -0.89
CA HIS A 202 5.72 -10.61 0.17
C HIS A 202 6.65 -9.47 0.59
N PHE A 203 6.78 -9.33 1.91
CA PHE A 203 7.67 -8.41 2.58
C PHE A 203 8.28 -9.16 3.77
N SER A 204 9.60 -9.22 3.84
CA SER A 204 10.36 -9.97 4.85
C SER A 204 11.83 -9.54 4.78
N PRO A 205 12.56 -9.42 5.92
CA PRO A 205 14.00 -9.20 5.93
C PRO A 205 14.78 -10.46 5.48
N VAL A 206 14.16 -11.63 5.56
CA VAL A 206 14.71 -12.90 5.05
C VAL A 206 14.02 -13.23 3.72
N PRO A 207 14.74 -13.19 2.57
CA PRO A 207 14.19 -13.58 1.27
C PRO A 207 13.79 -15.07 1.28
N LYS A 208 12.65 -15.39 0.67
CA LYS A 208 12.23 -16.77 0.45
C LYS A 208 12.65 -17.25 -0.94
N PRO A 209 13.00 -18.54 -1.12
CA PRO A 209 13.11 -19.11 -2.46
C PRO A 209 11.79 -18.98 -3.22
N SER A 210 11.86 -18.46 -4.43
CA SER A 210 10.74 -18.27 -5.36
C SER A 210 11.15 -18.72 -6.76
N ALA A 211 10.19 -18.84 -7.68
CA ALA A 211 10.51 -19.00 -9.10
C ALA A 211 11.06 -17.69 -9.69
N ASP A 212 11.85 -17.77 -10.76
CA ASP A 212 12.53 -16.60 -11.36
C ASP A 212 11.57 -15.48 -11.82
N HIS A 213 10.32 -15.81 -12.10
CA HIS A 213 9.25 -14.86 -12.46
C HIS A 213 8.56 -14.21 -11.25
N VAL A 214 8.87 -14.61 -10.01
CA VAL A 214 8.15 -14.20 -8.80
C VAL A 214 9.05 -13.31 -7.94
N LEU A 215 8.68 -12.03 -7.80
CA LEU A 215 9.43 -11.02 -7.05
C LEU A 215 8.73 -10.59 -5.76
N ASP A 216 9.54 -10.44 -4.71
CA ASP A 216 9.14 -9.85 -3.44
C ASP A 216 8.79 -8.37 -3.63
N PHE A 217 7.50 -8.04 -3.48
CA PHE A 217 6.96 -6.71 -3.70
C PHE A 217 5.80 -6.46 -2.73
N PRO A 218 5.94 -5.58 -1.72
CA PRO A 218 4.88 -5.28 -0.77
C PRO A 218 3.70 -4.56 -1.43
N TYR A 219 2.45 -4.87 -1.02
CA TYR A 219 1.27 -4.13 -1.50
C TYR A 219 1.34 -2.64 -1.17
N HIS A 220 1.69 -2.35 0.10
CA HIS A 220 2.14 -1.02 0.53
C HIS A 220 3.65 -0.95 0.38
N LEU A 221 4.14 -0.84 -0.86
CA LEU A 221 5.52 -0.46 -1.11
C LEU A 221 5.69 1.01 -0.72
N HIS A 222 6.00 1.22 0.56
CA HIS A 222 6.29 2.51 1.15
C HIS A 222 7.75 2.57 1.61
N ARG A 223 8.24 3.79 1.81
CA ARG A 223 9.52 4.12 2.44
C ARG A 223 9.26 5.20 3.49
N VAL A 224 10.06 5.27 4.56
CA VAL A 224 9.96 6.35 5.56
C VAL A 224 10.03 7.70 4.84
N GLY A 225 9.03 8.56 5.03
CA GLY A 225 8.94 9.86 4.37
C GLY A 225 8.32 9.88 2.96
N CYS A 226 7.97 8.73 2.36
CA CYS A 226 7.39 8.74 1.00
C CYS A 226 6.01 9.40 0.94
N LEU A 227 5.16 9.20 1.95
CA LEU A 227 3.84 9.84 2.03
C LEU A 227 3.96 11.36 2.35
N PRO A 228 4.73 11.79 3.37
CA PRO A 228 5.05 13.21 3.58
C PRO A 228 5.55 13.92 2.31
N SER A 229 6.53 13.32 1.62
CA SER A 229 7.12 13.88 0.38
C SER A 229 6.17 13.92 -0.82
N LEU A 230 5.07 13.14 -0.81
CA LEU A 230 4.05 13.18 -1.86
C LEU A 230 2.92 14.15 -1.55
N LEU A 231 2.77 14.59 -0.30
CA LEU A 231 1.61 15.34 0.16
C LEU A 231 1.97 16.79 0.51
N ASP A 232 3.22 17.17 0.23
CA ASP A 232 3.89 18.43 0.60
C ASP A 232 3.77 18.72 2.11
N THR A 233 3.88 17.66 2.92
CA THR A 233 3.80 17.72 4.38
C THR A 233 5.19 17.50 4.97
N GLU A 234 5.66 18.42 5.83
CA GLU A 234 6.85 18.15 6.64
C GLU A 234 6.55 17.09 7.71
N ILE A 235 7.49 16.17 7.96
CA ILE A 235 7.40 15.31 9.14
C ILE A 235 7.66 16.20 10.35
N VAL A 236 6.61 16.53 11.09
CA VAL A 236 6.70 17.20 12.39
C VAL A 236 7.72 16.43 13.25
N CYS A 237 8.73 17.12 13.77
CA CYS A 237 9.80 16.47 14.49
C CYS A 237 9.29 15.88 15.82
N ASP A 238 9.90 14.78 16.28
CA ASP A 238 9.44 13.98 17.43
C ASP A 238 9.04 14.76 18.71
N PRO A 239 9.72 15.85 19.14
CA PRO A 239 9.28 16.60 20.33
C PRO A 239 7.98 17.40 20.17
N GLU A 240 7.44 17.56 18.95
CA GLU A 240 6.21 18.32 18.68
C GLU A 240 5.01 17.42 18.30
N ARG A 241 5.23 16.12 18.03
CA ARG A 241 4.15 15.17 17.72
C ARG A 241 3.38 14.78 18.98
N SER A 242 2.05 14.64 18.85
CA SER A 242 1.19 14.21 19.94
C SER A 242 -0.06 13.50 19.42
N GLY A 243 -0.56 12.55 20.21
CA GLY A 243 -1.66 11.67 19.84
C GLY A 243 -1.24 10.27 19.43
N VAL A 244 -2.24 9.40 19.29
CA VAL A 244 -2.10 7.99 18.96
C VAL A 244 -3.04 7.65 17.81
N PHE A 245 -2.50 7.18 16.69
CA PHE A 245 -3.30 6.57 15.64
C PHE A 245 -3.50 5.09 15.96
N VAL A 246 -4.74 4.61 15.90
CA VAL A 246 -5.12 3.29 16.39
C VAL A 246 -5.70 2.47 15.24
N ASP A 247 -5.19 1.25 15.05
CA ASP A 247 -5.69 0.32 14.03
C ASP A 247 -7.18 0.01 14.25
N HIS A 248 -7.91 -0.27 13.17
CA HIS A 248 -9.35 -0.55 13.19
C HIS A 248 -9.76 -1.62 14.23
N HIS A 249 -8.98 -2.70 14.38
CA HIS A 249 -9.30 -3.78 15.31
C HIS A 249 -8.97 -3.41 16.76
N THR A 250 -7.82 -2.79 17.02
CA THR A 250 -7.51 -2.21 18.35
C THR A 250 -8.57 -1.19 18.75
N MET A 251 -8.97 -0.27 17.87
CA MET A 251 -9.97 0.76 18.15
C MET A 251 -11.37 0.21 18.43
N ILE A 252 -11.69 -1.03 18.01
CA ILE A 252 -12.91 -1.74 18.44
C ILE A 252 -12.73 -2.40 19.81
N ALA A 253 -11.54 -2.92 20.11
CA ALA A 253 -11.26 -3.67 21.34
C ALA A 253 -11.06 -2.79 22.58
N LEU A 254 -10.60 -1.54 22.44
CA LEU A 254 -10.34 -0.64 23.58
C LEU A 254 -11.60 -0.36 24.41
N THR A 255 -11.51 -0.53 25.73
CA THR A 255 -12.58 -0.11 26.67
C THR A 255 -12.66 1.41 26.81
N ALA A 256 -13.64 1.92 27.57
CA ALA A 256 -13.75 3.36 27.82
C ALA A 256 -12.57 3.88 28.67
N GLU A 257 -12.16 3.09 29.67
CA GLU A 257 -11.06 3.37 30.57
C GLU A 257 -9.73 3.40 29.82
N GLN A 258 -9.51 2.42 28.93
CA GLN A 258 -8.32 2.37 28.09
C GLN A 258 -8.21 3.56 27.12
N ARG A 259 -9.34 4.09 26.62
CA ARG A 259 -9.34 5.32 25.81
C ARG A 259 -8.97 6.55 26.64
N VAL A 260 -9.43 6.64 27.89
CA VAL A 260 -9.05 7.72 28.82
C VAL A 260 -7.55 7.64 29.18
N GLU A 261 -6.99 6.45 29.30
CA GLU A 261 -5.56 6.25 29.51
C GLU A 261 -4.74 6.61 28.26
N LEU A 262 -5.16 6.15 27.08
CA LEU A 262 -4.48 6.43 25.81
C LEU A 262 -4.55 7.91 25.40
N ALA A 263 -5.60 8.63 25.80
CA ALA A 263 -5.75 10.07 25.55
C ALA A 263 -4.73 10.94 26.32
N GLN A 264 -3.98 10.39 27.27
CA GLN A 264 -2.90 11.12 27.97
C GLN A 264 -1.73 11.48 27.03
N PHE A 265 -1.56 10.75 25.93
CA PHE A 265 -0.53 11.02 24.92
C PHE A 265 -0.98 12.02 23.84
N GLY A 266 -2.23 12.49 23.89
CA GLY A 266 -2.82 13.44 22.95
C GLY A 266 -4.07 12.91 22.24
N PRO A 267 -4.46 13.50 21.09
CA PRO A 267 -5.64 13.08 20.34
C PRO A 267 -5.57 11.62 19.88
N ILE A 268 -6.67 10.86 20.03
CA ILE A 268 -6.81 9.52 19.47
C ILE A 268 -7.38 9.64 18.05
N ALA A 269 -6.87 8.85 17.10
CA ALA A 269 -7.36 8.80 15.73
C ALA A 269 -7.52 7.36 15.22
N SER A 270 -8.47 7.12 14.32
CA SER A 270 -8.65 5.83 13.64
C SER A 270 -9.54 5.97 12.41
N THR A 271 -9.50 4.97 11.51
CA THR A 271 -10.37 4.86 10.32
C THR A 271 -11.84 4.56 10.64
N ILE A 272 -12.17 4.39 11.93
CA ILE A 272 -13.53 4.24 12.45
C ILE A 272 -14.10 5.61 12.84
N HIS A 273 -15.41 5.81 12.65
CA HIS A 273 -16.11 6.96 13.21
C HIS A 273 -16.33 6.78 14.72
N GLU A 274 -15.93 7.78 15.52
CA GLU A 274 -16.30 7.83 16.93
C GLU A 274 -17.78 8.22 17.07
N GLY A 275 -18.62 7.26 17.48
CA GLY A 275 -20.05 7.47 17.65
C GLY A 275 -20.80 6.14 17.79
N ALA A 276 -22.09 6.22 18.10
CA ALA A 276 -22.98 5.07 17.91
C ALA A 276 -22.96 4.69 16.43
N ARG A 277 -22.84 3.40 16.12
CA ARG A 277 -22.76 2.90 14.74
C ARG A 277 -23.99 3.34 13.92
N GLU A 278 -23.85 4.40 13.13
CA GLU A 278 -24.67 4.51 11.93
C GLU A 278 -24.38 3.28 11.07
N VAL A 279 -25.44 2.54 10.75
CA VAL A 279 -25.32 1.36 9.89
C VAL A 279 -25.26 1.87 8.46
N ILE A 280 -24.10 2.43 8.09
CA ILE A 280 -23.78 2.85 6.72
C ILE A 280 -24.13 1.65 5.81
N PRO A 281 -25.05 1.82 4.84
CA PRO A 281 -25.46 0.73 3.95
C PRO A 281 -24.24 0.10 3.27
N THR A 282 -24.25 -1.22 3.04
CA THR A 282 -23.06 -1.94 2.54
C THR A 282 -22.49 -1.34 1.26
N SER A 283 -23.37 -0.80 0.40
CA SER A 283 -23.06 -0.07 -0.84
C SER A 283 -22.33 1.27 -0.66
N GLU A 284 -22.26 1.81 0.56
CA GLU A 284 -21.66 3.12 0.87
C GLU A 284 -20.55 3.04 1.93
N LYS A 285 -20.13 1.81 2.30
CA LYS A 285 -19.05 1.55 3.27
C LYS A 285 -17.65 1.82 2.71
N LEU A 286 -17.38 3.07 2.34
CA LEU A 286 -16.02 3.59 2.51
C LEU A 286 -15.87 3.97 3.99
N ALA A 287 -15.10 3.17 4.74
CA ALA A 287 -14.56 3.65 6.01
C ALA A 287 -13.65 4.85 5.73
N ARG A 288 -13.54 5.79 6.69
CA ARG A 288 -12.63 6.95 6.57
C ARG A 288 -11.23 6.44 6.23
N ARG A 289 -10.68 6.89 5.10
CA ARG A 289 -9.37 6.51 4.60
C ARG A 289 -8.31 7.25 5.40
N THR A 290 -7.17 6.63 5.65
CA THR A 290 -6.02 7.29 6.29
C THR A 290 -5.54 8.55 5.55
N LEU A 291 -5.87 8.64 4.26
CA LEU A 291 -5.54 9.76 3.36
C LEU A 291 -6.69 10.75 3.14
N ASP A 292 -7.86 10.56 3.77
CA ASP A 292 -8.86 11.63 3.86
C ASP A 292 -8.27 12.82 4.65
N PRO A 293 -8.58 14.09 4.30
CA PRO A 293 -7.79 15.24 4.77
C PRO A 293 -7.64 15.35 6.29
N ASP A 294 -8.67 14.98 7.04
CA ASP A 294 -8.75 15.02 8.50
C ASP A 294 -8.01 13.86 9.18
N LEU A 295 -8.05 12.65 8.61
CA LEU A 295 -7.23 11.52 9.10
C LEU A 295 -5.77 11.64 8.69
N ARG A 296 -5.49 12.22 7.53
CA ARG A 296 -4.13 12.50 7.06
C ARG A 296 -3.39 13.46 7.99
N GLU A 297 -4.06 14.52 8.45
CA GLU A 297 -3.53 15.42 9.47
C GLU A 297 -3.22 14.66 10.77
N ARG A 298 -4.11 13.76 11.19
CA ARG A 298 -3.91 12.90 12.37
C ARG A 298 -2.76 11.90 12.22
N LEU A 299 -2.53 11.34 11.04
CA LEU A 299 -1.43 10.41 10.77
C LEU A 299 -0.06 11.12 10.87
N PHE A 300 0.05 12.35 10.37
CA PHE A 300 1.31 13.09 10.45
C PHE A 300 1.55 13.77 11.80
N SER A 301 0.49 14.09 12.57
CA SER A 301 0.62 14.68 13.91
C SER A 301 0.72 13.67 15.06
N SER A 302 0.10 12.48 14.96
CA SER A 302 0.21 11.40 15.95
C SER A 302 1.67 11.02 16.17
N ARG A 303 2.07 10.77 17.42
CA ARG A 303 3.43 10.32 17.75
C ARG A 303 3.56 8.80 17.67
N PHE A 304 2.50 8.08 18.02
CA PHE A 304 2.49 6.62 18.12
C PHE A 304 1.41 5.98 17.24
N PHE A 305 1.70 4.80 16.70
CA PHE A 305 0.68 3.89 16.16
C PHE A 305 0.42 2.77 17.17
N LEU A 306 -0.84 2.41 17.41
CA LEU A 306 -1.19 1.28 18.29
C LEU A 306 -1.90 0.14 17.54
N CYS A 307 -1.31 -1.04 17.61
CA CYS A 307 -1.87 -2.30 17.10
C CYS A 307 -1.59 -3.46 18.07
N SER A 308 -2.22 -3.43 19.26
CA SER A 308 -2.00 -4.43 20.32
C SER A 308 -3.25 -5.21 20.74
N ALA A 309 -4.46 -4.72 20.45
CA ALA A 309 -5.68 -5.30 21.03
C ALA A 309 -6.59 -5.96 19.96
N GLY A 310 -6.71 -7.29 20.00
CA GLY A 310 -7.70 -8.00 19.19
C GLY A 310 -7.54 -9.51 19.24
N HIS A 311 -8.65 -10.25 19.17
CA HIS A 311 -8.68 -11.72 19.13
C HIS A 311 -8.32 -12.31 17.75
N ARG A 312 -7.54 -11.59 16.92
CA ARG A 312 -7.33 -11.93 15.51
C ARG A 312 -5.99 -11.39 15.00
N GLN A 313 -5.24 -12.24 14.32
CA GLN A 313 -4.06 -11.81 13.57
C GLN A 313 -4.42 -10.86 12.40
N VAL A 314 -3.70 -9.74 12.34
CA VAL A 314 -3.71 -8.79 11.23
C VAL A 314 -2.45 -8.95 10.38
N PHE A 315 -2.55 -8.64 9.08
CA PHE A 315 -1.37 -8.75 8.19
C PHE A 315 -0.28 -7.73 8.56
N GLY A 316 -0.67 -6.54 9.02
CA GLY A 316 0.22 -5.46 9.41
C GLY A 316 0.39 -4.34 8.38
N THR A 317 -0.48 -4.27 7.36
CA THR A 317 -0.42 -3.22 6.31
C THR A 317 -0.46 -1.80 6.86
N ALA A 318 -1.28 -1.54 7.89
CA ALA A 318 -1.39 -0.23 8.51
C ALA A 318 -0.10 0.20 9.24
N LEU A 319 0.69 -0.74 9.75
CA LEU A 319 2.00 -0.43 10.35
C LEU A 319 2.97 0.13 9.31
N VAL A 320 2.93 -0.39 8.07
CA VAL A 320 3.77 0.10 6.96
C VAL A 320 3.36 1.52 6.54
N GLU A 321 2.09 1.87 6.66
CA GLU A 321 1.57 3.23 6.45
C GLU A 321 1.99 4.18 7.57
N ALA A 322 1.87 3.75 8.83
CA ALA A 322 2.30 4.52 10.00
C ALA A 322 3.82 4.76 10.03
N ILE A 323 4.64 3.74 9.73
CA ILE A 323 6.11 3.87 9.58
C ILE A 323 6.47 4.81 8.43
N ALA A 324 5.70 4.82 7.33
CA ALA A 324 5.90 5.75 6.22
C ALA A 324 5.59 7.22 6.61
N ALA A 325 4.63 7.40 7.51
CA ALA A 325 4.34 8.66 8.21
C ALA A 325 5.26 8.92 9.43
N GLY A 326 6.23 8.04 9.68
CA GLY A 326 7.23 8.14 10.75
C GLY A 326 6.69 7.98 12.18
N GLU A 327 5.48 7.45 12.38
CA GLU A 327 4.95 7.18 13.73
C GLU A 327 5.76 6.08 14.43
N LEU A 328 5.93 6.18 15.76
CA LEU A 328 6.48 5.09 16.55
C LEU A 328 5.42 3.99 16.72
N VAL A 329 5.51 2.95 15.89
CA VAL A 329 4.61 1.81 15.96
C VAL A 329 4.83 0.99 17.22
N ILE A 330 3.75 0.68 17.94
CA ILE A 330 3.73 -0.24 19.08
C ILE A 330 2.64 -1.31 18.84
N GLY A 331 2.97 -2.59 19.05
CA GLY A 331 2.02 -3.67 18.83
C GLY A 331 2.47 -5.05 19.31
N SER A 332 1.59 -6.04 19.19
CA SER A 332 1.83 -7.41 19.64
C SER A 332 2.44 -8.27 18.52
N PRO A 333 3.66 -8.81 18.68
CA PRO A 333 4.28 -9.72 17.71
C PRO A 333 3.45 -11.00 17.46
N GLN A 334 2.63 -11.41 18.42
CA GLN A 334 1.74 -12.58 18.31
C GLN A 334 0.55 -12.33 17.36
N ASN A 335 0.07 -11.09 17.31
CA ASN A 335 -1.12 -10.68 16.55
C ASN A 335 -0.79 -10.07 15.17
N ILE A 336 0.48 -9.94 14.79
CA ILE A 336 0.88 -9.25 13.56
C ILE A 336 1.73 -10.18 12.68
N VAL A 337 1.32 -10.41 11.43
CA VAL A 337 2.06 -11.29 10.49
C VAL A 337 3.41 -10.70 10.09
N CYS A 338 3.48 -9.38 9.86
CA CYS A 338 4.72 -8.64 9.64
C CYS A 338 5.41 -8.20 10.95
N SER A 339 5.42 -9.04 11.99
CA SER A 339 5.98 -8.71 13.31
C SER A 339 7.48 -8.41 13.32
N PHE A 340 8.21 -8.71 12.25
CA PHE A 340 9.59 -8.25 12.04
C PHE A 340 9.74 -6.72 11.92
N LEU A 341 8.63 -5.98 11.78
CA LEU A 341 8.61 -4.51 11.86
C LEU A 341 8.65 -4.00 13.30
N LEU A 342 8.57 -4.89 14.29
CA LEU A 342 8.67 -4.59 15.72
C LEU A 342 10.06 -4.99 16.25
N SER A 343 10.48 -4.28 17.28
CA SER A 343 11.70 -4.51 18.06
C SER A 343 11.32 -4.84 19.51
N GLU A 344 12.27 -5.19 20.36
CA GLU A 344 12.02 -5.30 21.82
C GLU A 344 11.51 -3.97 22.44
N ALA A 345 11.89 -2.82 21.87
CA ALA A 345 11.40 -1.52 22.31
C ALA A 345 9.94 -1.28 21.90
N THR A 346 9.49 -1.80 20.75
CA THR A 346 8.16 -1.54 20.17
C THR A 346 7.18 -2.72 20.27
N SER A 347 7.61 -3.86 20.80
CA SER A 347 6.75 -5.01 21.10
C SER A 347 6.01 -4.81 22.42
N ALA A 348 4.70 -5.06 22.41
CA ALA A 348 3.82 -5.06 23.58
C ALA A 348 2.66 -6.05 23.36
N ASP A 349 2.60 -7.11 24.17
CA ASP A 349 1.56 -8.14 24.10
C ASP A 349 0.35 -7.84 24.99
N SER A 350 0.42 -6.78 25.81
CA SER A 350 -0.72 -6.22 26.55
C SER A 350 -0.86 -4.71 26.36
N PHE A 351 -2.06 -4.19 26.68
CA PHE A 351 -2.31 -2.75 26.66
C PHE A 351 -1.42 -2.00 27.68
N LEU A 352 -1.20 -2.56 28.87
CA LEU A 352 -0.36 -1.95 29.90
C LEU A 352 1.12 -1.89 29.48
N GLU A 353 1.62 -2.91 28.78
CA GLU A 353 2.95 -2.84 28.16
C GLU A 353 3.01 -1.73 27.11
N ALA A 354 1.99 -1.59 26.26
CA ALA A 354 1.97 -0.57 25.22
C ALA A 354 1.99 0.85 25.82
N ILE A 355 1.21 1.10 26.88
CA ILE A 355 1.26 2.37 27.64
C ILE A 355 2.65 2.59 28.24
N ALA A 356 3.26 1.56 28.85
CA ALA A 356 4.61 1.66 29.40
C ALA A 356 5.68 1.96 28.31
N LYS A 357 5.53 1.42 27.09
CA LYS A 357 6.40 1.77 25.95
C LYS A 357 6.20 3.22 25.47
N MET A 358 4.98 3.76 25.53
CA MET A 358 4.69 5.15 25.15
C MET A 358 5.22 6.18 26.17
N GLN A 359 5.59 5.75 27.38
CA GLN A 359 6.14 6.59 28.45
C GLN A 359 7.69 6.67 28.46
N MET A 360 8.36 5.97 27.54
CA MET A 360 9.83 5.94 27.40
C MET A 360 10.36 6.98 26.41
#